data_AF-A0A0G4NJ96-F1
#
_entry.id   AF-A0A0G4NJ96-F1
#
_cell.length_a   1.000
_cell.length_b   1.000
_cell.length_c   1.000
_cell.angle_alpha   90.00
_cell.angle_beta   90.00
_cell.angle_gamma   90.00
#
_symmetry.space_group_name_H-M   'P 1'
#
loop_
_entity.id
_entity.type
_entity.pdbx_description
1 polymer ?
#
loop_
_entity_poly.entity_id
_entity_poly.type
_entity_poly.pdbx_seq_one_letter_code
_entity_poly.pdbx_strand_id
1 'polypeptide(L)'
;MHRTDDHPASPLTGLLNPTHFGRPDFNDILDRHYDEMRAFRRSKREEARGEKPGSSARREGAGDAEYYKEDEELKVGVFYCGAPVVGEILADKCSELTTRGRHDGSKIEYHFMIEVFG
;
A
#
# COMPACT_ATOMS: atom_id res chain seq x y z
N MET A 1 14.16 -9.81 -29.87
CA MET A 1 12.71 -9.52 -29.84
C MET A 1 12.48 -8.69 -28.59
N HIS A 2 12.45 -7.36 -28.70
CA HIS A 2 12.52 -6.43 -27.57
C HIS A 2 11.28 -5.51 -27.55
N ARG A 3 10.91 -5.06 -26.34
CA ARG A 3 9.87 -4.05 -26.14
C ARG A 3 10.30 -2.73 -26.80
N THR A 4 9.37 -2.03 -27.43
CA THR A 4 9.56 -0.68 -27.98
C THR A 4 8.45 0.24 -27.49
N ASP A 5 8.57 1.54 -27.71
CA ASP A 5 7.54 2.51 -27.31
C ASP A 5 6.20 2.24 -28.03
N ASP A 6 6.25 1.88 -29.32
CA ASP A 6 5.06 1.51 -30.11
C ASP A 6 4.48 0.14 -29.72
N HIS A 7 5.31 -0.75 -29.20
CA HIS A 7 4.93 -2.12 -28.79
C HIS A 7 5.53 -2.45 -27.41
N PRO A 8 4.97 -1.88 -26.33
CA PRO A 8 5.55 -1.99 -24.99
C PRO A 8 5.29 -3.35 -24.33
N ALA A 9 4.31 -4.11 -24.83
CA ALA A 9 4.00 -5.44 -24.34
C ALA A 9 5.09 -6.44 -24.70
N SER A 10 5.32 -7.41 -23.81
CA SER A 10 6.14 -8.58 -24.09
C SER A 10 5.62 -9.30 -25.34
N PRO A 11 6.44 -9.50 -26.39
CA PRO A 11 5.99 -10.20 -27.59
C PRO A 11 5.69 -11.70 -27.36
N LEU A 12 6.20 -12.27 -26.26
CA LEU A 12 5.97 -13.66 -25.90
C LEU A 12 4.70 -13.85 -25.06
N THR A 13 4.44 -12.95 -24.12
CA THR A 13 3.37 -13.11 -23.12
C THR A 13 2.25 -12.09 -23.25
N GLY A 14 2.42 -11.04 -24.05
CA GLY A 14 1.48 -9.92 -24.18
C GLY A 14 1.43 -8.98 -22.97
N LEU A 15 2.20 -9.24 -21.91
CA LEU A 15 2.16 -8.45 -20.67
C LEU A 15 3.02 -7.20 -20.77
N LEU A 16 2.48 -6.07 -20.31
CA LEU A 16 3.24 -4.84 -20.07
C LEU A 16 4.19 -5.01 -18.88
N ASN A 17 3.73 -5.72 -17.84
CA ASN A 17 4.49 -5.91 -16.62
C ASN A 17 5.81 -6.66 -16.92
N PRO A 18 6.93 -6.23 -16.33
CA PRO A 18 8.20 -6.93 -16.47
C PRO A 18 8.13 -8.31 -15.80
N THR A 19 8.86 -9.27 -16.37
CA THR A 19 9.11 -10.56 -15.72
C THR A 19 10.52 -10.52 -15.15
N HIS A 20 10.64 -10.73 -13.83
CA HIS A 20 11.92 -10.84 -13.15
C HIS A 20 12.25 -12.31 -12.92
N PHE A 21 13.50 -12.69 -13.18
CA PHE A 21 13.98 -14.06 -12.96
C PHE A 21 14.78 -14.12 -11.66
N GLY A 22 14.40 -15.04 -10.78
CA GLY A 22 15.01 -15.19 -9.46
C GLY A 22 13.95 -15.12 -8.35
N ARG A 23 14.42 -15.03 -7.10
CA ARG A 23 13.55 -14.83 -5.95
C ARG A 23 13.19 -13.34 -5.84
N PRO A 24 11.94 -12.98 -5.52
CA PRO A 24 11.60 -11.61 -5.19
C PRO A 24 12.40 -11.13 -3.97
N ASP A 25 12.95 -9.92 -4.05
CA ASP A 25 13.52 -9.26 -2.88
C ASP A 25 12.38 -8.58 -2.10
N PHE A 26 11.76 -9.32 -1.19
CA PHE A 26 10.63 -8.80 -0.42
C PHE A 26 11.01 -7.62 0.48
N ASN A 27 12.29 -7.49 0.87
CA ASN A 27 12.74 -6.36 1.67
C ASN A 27 12.68 -5.09 0.84
N ASP A 28 13.37 -5.07 -0.30
CA ASP A 28 13.38 -3.91 -1.20
C ASP A 28 11.97 -3.55 -1.70
N ILE A 29 11.17 -4.56 -2.07
CA ILE A 29 9.81 -4.36 -2.57
C ILE A 29 8.93 -3.69 -1.50
N LEU A 30 8.92 -4.21 -0.27
CA LEU A 30 8.07 -3.68 0.79
C LEU A 30 8.60 -2.37 1.38
N ASP A 31 9.92 -2.18 1.44
CA ASP A 31 10.52 -0.90 1.87
C ASP A 31 10.20 0.23 0.90
N ARG A 32 10.30 -0.01 -0.41
CA ARG A 32 9.89 0.96 -1.41
C ARG A 32 8.40 1.26 -1.35
N HIS A 33 7.56 0.21 -1.23
CA HIS A 33 6.12 0.39 -1.04
C HIS A 33 5.80 1.20 0.22
N TYR A 34 6.54 1.01 1.31
CA TYR A 34 6.40 1.82 2.52
C TYR A 34 6.67 3.31 2.27
N ASP A 35 7.72 3.64 1.52
CA ASP A 35 8.03 5.04 1.17
C ASP A 35 6.95 5.65 0.25
N GLU A 36 6.40 4.86 -0.67
CA GLU A 36 5.24 5.26 -1.49
C GLU A 36 4.01 5.52 -0.61
N MET A 37 3.71 4.65 0.36
CA MET A 37 2.60 4.86 1.31
C MET A 37 2.79 6.09 2.19
N ARG A 38 4.04 6.40 2.57
CA ARG A 38 4.35 7.66 3.25
C ARG A 38 4.06 8.87 2.37
N ALA A 39 4.39 8.82 1.09
CA ALA A 39 4.08 9.89 0.15
C ALA A 39 2.57 10.04 -0.04
N PHE A 40 1.86 8.93 -0.27
CA PHE A 40 0.41 8.88 -0.39
C PHE A 40 -0.30 9.44 0.85
N ARG A 41 0.15 9.09 2.06
CA ARG A 41 -0.42 9.64 3.29
C ARG A 41 -0.21 11.16 3.39
N ARG A 42 0.95 11.67 2.96
CA ARG A 42 1.20 13.12 2.94
C ARG A 42 0.26 13.83 1.97
N SER A 43 0.12 13.33 0.74
CA SER A 43 -0.77 13.95 -0.25
C SER A 43 -2.22 13.97 0.22
N LYS A 44 -2.72 12.85 0.77
CA LYS A 44 -4.09 12.77 1.33
C LYS A 44 -4.32 13.76 2.48
N ARG A 45 -3.30 14.01 3.31
CA ARG A 45 -3.37 15.03 4.39
C ARG A 45 -3.38 16.46 3.85
N GLU A 46 -2.63 16.74 2.79
CA GLU A 46 -2.62 18.05 2.14
C GLU A 46 -3.97 18.34 1.46
N GLU A 47 -4.55 17.35 0.77
CA GLU A 47 -5.89 17.45 0.17
C GLU A 47 -6.96 17.75 1.23
N ALA A 48 -6.96 17.00 2.35
CA ALA A 48 -7.90 17.21 3.44
C ALA A 48 -7.75 18.60 4.12
N ARG A 49 -6.53 19.16 4.16
CA ARG A 49 -6.27 20.50 4.69
C ARG A 49 -6.61 21.62 3.70
N GLY A 50 -6.56 21.34 2.40
CA GLY A 50 -6.98 22.25 1.34
C GLY A 50 -8.49 22.46 1.28
N GLU A 51 -9.28 21.51 1.79
CA GLU A 51 -10.74 21.62 1.91
C GLU A 51 -11.17 22.41 3.16
N LYS A 52 -11.10 23.75 3.03
CA LYS A 52 -12.00 24.83 3.54
C LYS A 52 -11.32 25.95 4.34
N PRO A 53 -11.66 27.21 3.98
CA PRO A 53 -12.47 28.01 4.88
C PRO A 53 -13.78 28.42 4.20
N GLY A 54 -14.92 27.88 4.68
CA GLY A 54 -16.25 28.39 4.35
C GLY A 54 -17.20 27.42 3.63
N SER A 55 -17.83 26.51 4.38
CA SER A 55 -19.26 26.24 4.15
C SER A 55 -19.92 25.77 5.44
N SER A 56 -20.34 26.77 6.22
CA SER A 56 -21.43 26.64 7.17
C SER A 56 -22.73 26.42 6.39
N ALA A 57 -23.00 25.18 6.00
CA ALA A 57 -24.33 24.76 5.59
C ALA A 57 -24.65 23.49 6.37
N ARG A 58 -25.47 23.64 7.41
CA ARG A 58 -26.07 22.51 8.12
C ARG A 58 -26.83 21.68 7.07
N ARG A 59 -26.38 20.46 6.83
CA ARG A 59 -27.14 19.45 6.10
C ARG A 59 -27.46 18.34 7.09
N GLU A 60 -28.71 18.33 7.53
CA GLU A 60 -29.29 17.19 8.24
C GLU A 60 -29.45 16.04 7.24
N GLY A 61 -28.92 14.86 7.58
CA GLY A 61 -29.09 13.64 6.81
C GLY A 61 -27.94 13.30 5.86
N ALA A 62 -26.82 12.83 6.42
CA ALA A 62 -25.84 12.03 5.70
C ALA A 62 -25.28 10.99 6.69
N GLY A 63 -25.76 9.76 6.58
CA GLY A 63 -25.22 8.61 7.33
C GLY A 63 -23.78 8.31 6.89
N ASP A 64 -22.97 7.93 7.87
CA ASP A 64 -21.68 7.22 7.74
C ASP A 64 -20.63 7.77 6.77
N ALA A 65 -20.57 9.08 6.58
CA ALA A 65 -19.34 9.72 6.11
C ALA A 65 -18.39 9.86 7.32
N GLU A 66 -17.70 8.77 7.64
CA GLU A 66 -16.72 8.68 8.71
C GLU A 66 -15.78 9.89 8.73
N TYR A 67 -15.84 10.58 9.85
CA TYR A 67 -14.93 11.61 10.30
C TYR A 67 -13.50 11.07 10.25
N TYR A 68 -12.75 11.36 9.18
CA TYR A 68 -11.31 11.09 9.10
C TYR A 68 -10.60 11.80 10.25
N LYS A 69 -10.38 11.10 11.36
CA LYS A 69 -9.50 11.57 12.42
C LYS A 69 -8.10 11.59 11.82
N GLU A 70 -7.44 12.75 11.81
CA GLU A 70 -6.04 12.91 11.36
C GLU A 70 -5.07 11.92 12.03
N ASP A 71 -5.50 11.33 13.15
CA ASP A 71 -4.79 10.37 13.97
C ASP A 71 -4.91 8.89 13.58
N GLU A 72 -5.78 8.54 12.63
CA GLU A 72 -6.03 7.14 12.29
C GLU A 72 -4.84 6.51 11.55
N GLU A 73 -4.53 5.27 11.90
CA GLU A 73 -3.45 4.46 11.29
C GLU A 73 -3.80 4.13 9.83
N LEU A 74 -2.81 4.23 8.94
CA LEU A 74 -2.97 3.82 7.55
C LEU A 74 -2.66 2.34 7.46
N LYS A 75 -3.70 1.53 7.24
CA LYS A 75 -3.60 0.07 7.23
C LYS A 75 -3.33 -0.45 5.82
N VAL A 76 -2.33 -1.31 5.69
CA VAL A 76 -1.93 -2.00 4.45
C VAL A 76 -2.12 -3.50 4.66
N GLY A 77 -2.95 -4.14 3.84
CA GLY A 77 -3.10 -5.59 3.84
C GLY A 77 -2.05 -6.26 2.95
N VAL A 78 -1.39 -7.31 3.46
CA VAL A 78 -0.48 -8.17 2.69
C VAL A 78 -1.02 -9.59 2.71
N PHE A 79 -1.44 -10.07 1.55
CA PHE A 79 -2.09 -11.37 1.39
C PHE A 79 -1.15 -12.36 0.71
N TYR A 80 -1.04 -13.56 1.27
CA TYR A 80 -0.14 -14.59 0.76
C TYR A 80 -0.75 -15.98 0.77
N CYS A 81 -0.66 -16.66 -0.37
CA CYS A 81 -1.02 -18.06 -0.55
C CYS A 81 0.16 -18.77 -1.24
N GLY A 82 0.88 -19.62 -0.50
CA GLY A 82 2.04 -20.32 -1.04
C GLY A 82 2.84 -21.07 0.02
N ALA A 83 4.15 -21.25 -0.24
CA ALA A 83 5.04 -22.00 0.65
C ALA A 83 5.16 -21.31 2.03
N PRO A 84 4.94 -22.03 3.15
CA PRO A 84 4.91 -21.43 4.50
C PRO A 84 6.15 -20.60 4.84
N VAL A 85 7.34 -21.07 4.46
CA VAL A 85 8.61 -20.37 4.70
C VAL A 85 8.66 -18.97 4.09
N VAL A 86 7.99 -18.74 2.96
CA VAL A 86 7.91 -17.41 2.35
C VAL A 86 6.90 -16.53 3.09
N GLY A 87 5.82 -17.14 3.58
CA GLY A 87 4.85 -16.46 4.42
C GLY A 87 5.46 -15.95 5.72
N GLU A 88 6.33 -16.74 6.36
CA GLU A 88 7.08 -16.33 7.56
C GLU A 88 7.97 -15.10 7.28
N ILE A 89 8.72 -15.11 6.18
CA ILE A 89 9.55 -13.97 5.75
C ILE A 89 8.70 -12.70 5.55
N LEU A 90 7.53 -12.83 4.92
CA LEU A 90 6.62 -11.70 4.70
C LEU A 90 6.02 -11.20 6.01
N ALA A 91 5.62 -12.10 6.91
CA ALA A 91 5.08 -11.75 8.22
C ALA A 91 6.09 -10.97 9.07
N ASP A 92 7.34 -11.42 9.10
CA ASP A 92 8.43 -10.74 9.80
C ASP A 92 8.65 -9.33 9.25
N LYS A 93 8.71 -9.19 7.92
CA LYS A 93 8.90 -7.87 7.30
C LYS A 93 7.70 -6.93 7.53
N CYS A 94 6.47 -7.45 7.54
CA CYS A 94 5.28 -6.64 7.87
C CYS A 94 5.34 -6.12 9.32
N SER A 95 5.78 -6.96 10.26
CA SER A 95 5.96 -6.57 11.67
C SER A 95 7.03 -5.48 11.84
N GLU A 96 8.15 -5.61 11.12
CA GLU A 96 9.23 -4.62 11.08
C GLU A 96 8.73 -3.27 10.55
N LEU A 97 8.04 -3.25 9.41
CA LEU A 97 7.52 -2.02 8.80
C LEU A 97 6.45 -1.33 9.64
N THR A 98 5.60 -2.11 10.30
CA THR A 98 4.62 -1.58 11.25
C THR A 98 5.32 -0.90 12.44
N THR A 99 6.41 -1.50 12.92
CA THR A 99 7.23 -0.90 13.99
C THR A 99 7.90 0.39 13.51
N ARG A 100 8.44 0.40 12.29
CA ARG A 100 8.97 1.61 11.63
C ARG A 100 7.91 2.72 11.55
N GLY A 101 6.67 2.38 11.20
CA GLY A 101 5.54 3.30 11.14
C GLY A 101 5.22 3.99 12.46
N ARG A 102 5.38 3.28 13.57
CA ARG A 102 5.27 3.87 14.92
C ARG A 102 6.44 4.78 15.23
N HIS A 103 7.67 4.36 14.94
CA HIS A 103 8.88 5.12 15.25
C HIS A 103 9.01 6.42 14.45
N ASP A 104 8.63 6.42 13.17
CA ASP A 104 8.75 7.59 12.31
C ASP A 104 7.49 8.49 12.29
N GLY A 105 6.47 8.13 13.07
CA GLY A 105 5.22 8.88 13.22
C GLY A 105 4.29 8.83 12.00
N SER A 106 4.61 8.03 10.98
CA SER A 106 3.73 7.85 9.82
C SER A 106 2.46 7.06 10.16
N LYS A 107 2.47 6.29 11.26
CA LYS A 107 1.36 5.44 11.71
C LYS A 107 0.85 4.52 10.58
N ILE A 108 1.77 3.99 9.77
CA ILE A 108 1.45 2.99 8.74
C ILE A 108 1.57 1.60 9.38
N GLU A 109 0.54 0.78 9.22
CA GLU A 109 0.49 -0.58 9.77
C GLU A 109 0.30 -1.61 8.67
N TYR A 110 1.11 -2.66 8.68
CA TYR A 110 1.05 -3.77 7.74
C TYR A 110 0.42 -4.98 8.41
N HIS A 111 -0.69 -5.46 7.86
CA HIS A 111 -1.41 -6.62 8.33
C HIS A 111 -1.18 -7.78 7.37
N PHE A 112 -0.38 -8.76 7.79
CA PHE A 112 -0.13 -9.98 7.03
C PHE A 112 -1.26 -10.99 7.24
N MET A 113 -1.76 -11.55 6.15
CA MET A 113 -2.85 -12.53 6.14
C MET A 113 -2.44 -13.71 5.26
N ILE A 114 -2.41 -14.91 5.86
CA ILE A 114 -2.28 -16.14 5.09
C ILE A 114 -3.66 -16.51 4.55
N GLU A 115 -3.79 -16.57 3.24
CA GLU A 115 -5.05 -16.91 2.58
C GLU A 115 -5.01 -18.34 2.07
N VAL A 116 -6.04 -19.10 2.41
CA VAL A 116 -6.32 -20.41 1.82
C VAL A 116 -7.59 -20.25 1.02
N PHE A 117 -7.47 -19.84 -0.25
CA PHE A 117 -8.64 -19.77 -1.13
C PHE A 117 -9.24 -21.17 -1.25
N GLY A 118 -10.45 -21.36 -0.74
CA GLY A 118 -11.23 -22.60 -0.76
C GLY A 118 -12.67 -22.33 -1.13
#